data_AF-A0A9D7MBC8-F1
#
_entry.id   AF-A0A9D7MBC8-F1
#
_cell.length_a   1.000
_cell.length_b   1.000
_cell.length_c   1.000
_cell.angle_alpha   90.00
_cell.angle_beta   90.00
_cell.angle_gamma   90.00
#
_symmetry.space_group_name_H-M   'P 1'
#
loop_
_entity.id
_entity.type
_entity.pdbx_description
1 polymer ?
#
loop_
_entity_poly.entity_id
_entity_poly.type
_entity_poly.pdbx_seq_one_letter_code
_entity_poly.pdbx_strand_id
1 'polypeptide(L)'
;MSNAAAAMVVPSVALEAAETIQVNPITFALTVMLSASVPMITPFEPSCILLYGAGGYKFRDFVKTGSLVTLILIVNCSYIKTYYLLI
;
A
#
# COMPACT_ATOMS: atom_id res chain seq x y z
N MET A 1 0.25 9.38 9.00
CA MET A 1 -1.12 8.83 8.93
C MET A 1 -1.04 7.38 9.37
N SER A 2 -1.94 6.91 10.23
CA SER A 2 -1.97 5.48 10.60
C SER A 2 -2.53 4.66 9.43
N ASN A 3 -2.17 3.38 9.34
CA ASN A 3 -2.64 2.50 8.27
C ASN A 3 -4.16 2.39 8.25
N ALA A 4 -4.76 2.29 9.44
CA ALA A 4 -6.22 2.24 9.58
C ALA A 4 -6.87 3.52 9.02
N ALA A 5 -6.28 4.70 9.28
CA ALA A 5 -6.76 5.94 8.69
C ALA A 5 -6.57 5.94 7.17
N ALA A 6 -5.43 5.45 6.66
CA ALA A 6 -5.17 5.33 5.23
C ALA A 6 -6.15 4.38 4.52
N ALA A 7 -6.41 3.22 5.10
CA ALA A 7 -7.32 2.22 4.57
C ALA A 7 -8.80 2.67 4.61
N MET A 8 -9.17 3.63 5.47
CA MET A 8 -10.54 4.16 5.50
C MET A 8 -10.73 5.40 4.63
N VAL A 9 -9.75 6.30 4.57
CA VAL A 9 -9.90 7.63 3.93
C VAL A 9 -9.44 7.63 2.47
N VAL A 10 -8.37 6.91 2.13
CA VAL A 10 -7.80 6.98 0.77
C VAL A 10 -8.68 6.24 -0.26
N PRO A 11 -9.38 5.14 0.06
CA PRO A 11 -10.24 4.47 -0.91
C PRO A 11 -11.42 5.30 -1.41
N SER A 12 -12.00 6.19 -0.60
CA SER A 12 -13.08 7.06 -1.09
C SER A 12 -12.59 8.02 -2.18
N VAL A 13 -11.38 8.58 -2.01
CA VAL A 13 -10.72 9.38 -3.05
C VAL A 13 -10.41 8.54 -4.28
N ALA A 14 -10.02 7.28 -4.09
CA ALA A 14 -9.74 6.35 -5.18
C ALA A 14 -11.00 5.97 -5.97
N LEU A 15 -12.15 5.84 -5.31
CA LEU A 15 -13.46 5.61 -5.95
C LEU A 15 -13.84 6.79 -6.85
N GLU A 16 -13.80 8.01 -6.31
CA GLU A 16 -14.08 9.23 -7.08
C GLU A 16 -13.13 9.38 -8.27
N ALA A 17 -11.83 9.13 -8.06
CA ALA A 17 -10.84 9.16 -9.13
C ALA A 17 -11.15 8.12 -10.21
N ALA A 18 -11.54 6.90 -9.83
CA ALA A 18 -11.88 5.84 -10.78
C ALA A 18 -13.13 6.17 -11.63
N GLU A 19 -14.13 6.82 -11.04
CA GLU A 19 -15.30 7.30 -11.76
C GLU A 19 -14.92 8.37 -12.81
N THR A 20 -14.03 9.30 -12.47
CA THR A 20 -13.58 10.32 -13.43
C THR A 20 -12.83 9.77 -14.63
N ILE A 21 -12.10 8.66 -14.47
CA ILE A 21 -11.35 8.01 -15.55
C ILE A 21 -12.10 6.82 -16.18
N GLN A 22 -13.37 6.61 -15.82
CA GLN A 22 -14.25 5.55 -16.32
C GLN A 22 -13.65 4.13 -16.22
N VAL A 23 -12.96 3.83 -15.11
CA VAL A 23 -12.46 2.48 -14.81
C VAL A 23 -13.25 1.86 -13.67
N ASN A 24 -13.06 0.55 -13.43
CA ASN A 24 -13.73 -0.15 -12.34
C ASN A 24 -13.33 0.46 -10.97
N PRO A 25 -14.27 1.07 -10.23
CA PRO A 25 -13.98 1.75 -8.98
C PRO A 25 -13.62 0.77 -7.85
N ILE A 26 -14.20 -0.44 -7.85
CA ILE A 26 -13.92 -1.48 -6.86
C ILE A 26 -12.46 -1.91 -6.97
N THR A 27 -11.96 -2.16 -8.18
CA THR A 27 -10.55 -2.55 -8.40
C THR A 27 -9.59 -1.47 -7.90
N PHE A 28 -9.93 -0.20 -8.10
CA PHE A 28 -9.11 0.94 -7.67
C PHE A 28 -9.07 1.06 -6.14
N ALA A 29 -10.24 1.02 -5.50
CA ALA A 29 -10.37 1.04 -4.05
C ALA A 29 -9.64 -0.14 -3.38
N LEU A 30 -9.80 -1.36 -3.92
CA LEU A 30 -9.14 -2.57 -3.41
C LEU A 30 -7.62 -2.45 -3.50
N THR A 31 -7.10 -1.97 -4.62
CA THR A 31 -5.66 -1.75 -4.83
C THR A 31 -5.09 -0.79 -3.79
N VAL A 32 -5.82 0.29 -3.48
CA VAL A 32 -5.41 1.27 -2.47
C VAL A 32 -5.45 0.69 -1.05
N MET A 33 -6.50 -0.06 -0.70
CA MET A 33 -6.62 -0.71 0.62
C MET A 33 -5.48 -1.71 0.85
N LEU A 34 -5.15 -2.52 -0.16
CA LEU A 34 -4.03 -3.46 -0.10
C LEU A 34 -2.69 -2.73 0.06
N SER A 35 -2.49 -1.63 -0.68
CA SER A 35 -1.27 -0.82 -0.57
C SER A 35 -1.12 -0.17 0.81
N ALA A 36 -2.23 0.28 1.43
CA ALA A 36 -2.24 0.87 2.76
C ALA A 36 -1.87 -0.13 3.89
N SER A 37 -1.92 -1.44 3.61
CA SER A 37 -1.66 -2.49 4.61
C SER A 37 -0.16 -2.74 4.85
N VAL A 38 0.72 -2.24 3.98
CA VAL A 38 2.16 -2.56 4.03
C VAL A 38 3.07 -1.31 3.95
N PRO A 39 2.97 -0.32 4.86
CA PRO A 39 3.81 0.87 4.82
C PRO A 39 5.15 0.63 5.53
N MET A 40 6.02 -0.16 4.89
CA MET A 40 7.31 -0.58 5.46
C MET A 40 8.52 0.26 4.98
N ILE A 41 8.31 1.22 4.09
CA ILE A 41 9.39 2.08 3.56
C ILE A 41 10.00 2.97 4.66
N THR A 42 9.16 3.45 5.59
CA THR A 42 9.60 4.33 6.68
C THR A 42 9.33 3.67 8.04
N PRO A 43 10.25 3.82 9.03
CA PRO A 43 10.14 3.15 10.31
C PRO A 43 9.24 3.92 11.29
N PHE A 44 8.04 4.30 10.85
CA PHE A 44 7.04 4.98 11.72
C PHE A 44 5.92 4.04 12.17
N GLU A 45 5.84 2.86 11.56
CA GLU A 45 4.92 1.82 12.00
C GLU A 45 5.37 1.26 13.37
N PRO A 46 4.46 1.01 14.33
CA PRO A 46 4.82 0.46 15.63
C PRO A 46 5.70 -0.80 15.57
N SER A 47 5.45 -1.69 14.61
CA SER A 47 6.26 -2.90 14.39
C SER A 47 7.66 -2.58 13.86
N CYS A 48 7.79 -1.64 12.92
CA CYS A 48 9.08 -1.19 12.39
C CYS A 48 9.92 -0.42 13.42
N ILE A 49 9.28 0.35 14.30
CA ILE A 49 9.95 1.11 15.36
C ILE A 49 10.66 0.16 16.33
N LEU A 50 10.08 -1.00 16.63
CA LEU A 50 10.73 -2.01 17.47
C LEU A 50 12.04 -2.52 16.84
N LEU A 51 12.05 -2.74 15.52
CA LEU A 51 13.26 -3.13 14.79
C LEU A 51 14.28 -1.98 14.68
N TYR A 52 13.81 -0.74 14.52
CA TYR A 52 14.66 0.44 14.44
C TYR A 52 15.36 0.76 15.78
N GLY A 53 14.64 0.63 16.89
CA GLY A 53 15.17 0.88 18.23
C GLY A 53 15.94 -0.31 18.81
N ALA A 54 15.26 -1.43 19.06
CA ALA A 54 15.84 -2.59 19.73
C ALA A 54 16.61 -3.53 18.78
N GLY A 55 16.25 -3.53 17.49
CA GLY A 55 16.87 -4.38 16.48
C GLY A 55 18.13 -3.81 15.83
N GLY A 56 18.51 -2.55 16.12
CA GLY A 56 19.70 -1.91 15.56
C GLY A 56 19.65 -1.61 14.06
N TYR A 57 18.48 -1.69 13.42
CA TYR A 57 18.31 -1.40 12.00
C TYR A 57 18.39 0.11 11.74
N LYS A 58 19.01 0.52 10.63
CA LYS A 58 19.09 1.93 10.22
C LYS A 58 17.94 2.27 9.30
N PHE A 59 17.62 3.57 9.20
CA PHE A 59 16.57 4.07 8.30
C PHE A 59 16.77 3.58 6.85
N ARG A 60 18.02 3.51 6.38
CA ARG A 60 18.36 3.04 5.03
C ARG A 60 17.99 1.56 4.78
N ASP A 61 18.00 0.73 5.82
CA ASP A 61 17.64 -0.69 5.71
C ASP A 61 16.13 -0.86 5.51
N PHE A 62 15.32 0.01 6.12
CA PHE A 62 13.87 0.09 5.90
C PHE A 62 13.54 0.57 4.49
N VAL A 63 14.22 1.61 4.00
CA VAL A 63 14.00 2.07 2.62
C VAL A 63 14.37 0.98 1.62
N LYS A 64 15.49 0.27 1.81
CA LYS A 64 15.91 -0.81 0.91
C LYS A 64 14.94 -1.99 0.92
N THR A 65 14.57 -2.47 2.10
CA THR A 65 13.71 -3.67 2.23
C THR A 65 12.25 -3.34 1.94
N GLY A 66 11.77 -2.20 2.45
CA GLY A 66 10.42 -1.70 2.23
C GLY A 66 10.16 -1.38 0.76
N SER A 67 11.10 -0.74 0.06
CA SER A 67 10.94 -0.49 -1.38
C SER A 67 10.84 -1.78 -2.21
N LEU A 68 11.60 -2.81 -1.85
CA LEU A 68 11.50 -4.13 -2.50
C LEU A 68 10.11 -4.74 -2.33
N VAL A 69 9.57 -4.70 -1.10
CA VAL A 69 8.21 -5.20 -0.80
C VAL A 69 7.15 -4.37 -1.54
N THR A 70 7.28 -3.04 -1.57
CA THR A 70 6.39 -2.16 -2.33
C THR A 70 6.41 -2.49 -3.82
N LEU A 71 7.57 -2.82 -4.40
CA LEU A 71 7.69 -3.20 -5.80
C LEU A 71 6.92 -4.49 -6.10
N ILE A 72 7.03 -5.49 -5.22
CA ILE A 72 6.29 -6.75 -5.32
C ILE A 72 4.78 -6.48 -5.23
N LEU A 73 4.33 -5.58 -4.34
CA LEU A 73 2.92 -5.22 -4.21
C LEU A 73 2.37 -4.53 -5.45
N ILE A 74 3.12 -3.61 -6.06
CA ILE A 74 2.73 -2.94 -7.32
C ILE A 74 2.53 -3.98 -8.43
N VAL A 75 3.44 -4.95 -8.52
CA VAL A 75 3.33 -6.05 -9.48
C VAL A 75 2.07 -6.88 -9.21
N ASN A 76 1.82 -7.29 -7.96
CA ASN A 76 0.61 -8.04 -7.59
C ASN A 76 -0.68 -7.26 -7.84
N CYS A 77 -0.72 -5.96 -7.56
CA CYS A 77 -1.88 -5.12 -7.83
C CYS A 77 -2.17 -5.00 -9.33
N SER A 78 -1.12 -5.02 -10.16
CA SER A 78 -1.29 -5.05 -11.62
C SER A 78 -1.98 -6.34 -12.09
N TYR A 79 -1.69 -7.48 -11.46
CA TYR A 79 -2.39 -8.73 -11.73
C TYR A 79 -3.86 -8.68 -11.25
N ILE A 80 -4.14 -8.07 -10.10
CA ILE A 80 -5.52 -7.91 -9.58
C ILE A 80 -6.41 -7.17 -10.58
N LYS A 81 -5.89 -6.11 -11.23
CA LYS A 81 -6.60 -5.44 -12.33
C LYS A 81 -6.96 -6.42 -13.44
N THR A 82 -6.01 -7.24 -13.88
CA THR A 82 -6.25 -8.24 -14.94
C THR A 82 -7.29 -9.29 -14.54
N TYR A 83 -7.26 -9.79 -13.30
CA TYR A 83 -8.23 -10.77 -12.80
C TYR A 83 -9.65 -10.22 -12.74
N TYR A 84 -9.83 -8.98 -12.26
CA TYR A 84 -11.15 -8.33 -12.20
C TYR A 84 -11.69 -7.86 -13.55
N LEU A 85 -10.85 -7.77 -14.58
CA LEU A 85 -11.24 -7.40 -15.94
C LEU A 85 -11.61 -8.63 -16.81
N LEU A 86 -11.29 -9.84 -16.32
CA LEU A 86 -11.62 -11.13 -16.96
C LEU A 86 -12.95 -11.73 -16.47
N ILE A 87 -13.60 -11.13 -15.47
CA ILE A 87 -14.92 -11.49 -14.91
C ILE A 87 -15.90 -10.38 -15.27
#